data_AF-A0A518GN42-F1
#
_entry.id   AF-A0A518GN42-F1
#
_cell.length_a   1.000
_cell.length_b   1.000
_cell.length_c   1.000
_cell.angle_alpha   90.00
_cell.angle_beta   90.00
_cell.angle_gamma   90.00
#
_symmetry.space_group_name_H-M   'P 1'
#
loop_
_entity.id
_entity.type
_entity.pdbx_description
1 polymer ?
#
loop_
_entity_poly.entity_id
_entity_poly.type
_entity_poly.pdbx_seq_one_letter_code
_entity_poly.pdbx_strand_id
1 'polypeptide(L)'
;MQAPATRSRRFTFASAKKSMPLVQAITKDIVELHRDLLARHSRLQEMKSRHRRANSSAPLAYREEVEQIQYHLAQDEQRLEGYVAELESLGVVVRDRSVGLIDFPTKIDGVDATLSWKIGEPEIAHWYGVGHLADVRSPLSAEQMGEPQTDDKTASPCLSTGPADPTVASAASAASAASGISPSGISLPGKDALSPEPQQNPEGHGRTGAGNTGSGDASV
;
A
#
# COMPACT_ATOMS: atom_id res chain seq x y z
N MET A 1 -16.64 -18.96 13.41
CA MET A 1 -16.05 -17.60 13.41
C MET A 1 -16.43 -16.96 12.08
N GLN A 2 -17.27 -15.94 12.13
CA GLN A 2 -17.80 -15.27 10.93
C GLN A 2 -16.79 -14.20 10.53
N ALA A 3 -16.34 -14.21 9.27
CA ALA A 3 -15.46 -13.18 8.72
C ALA A 3 -16.14 -11.80 8.85
N PRO A 4 -15.39 -10.72 9.19
CA PRO A 4 -15.99 -9.39 9.20
C PRO A 4 -16.54 -9.10 7.80
N ALA A 5 -17.84 -8.81 7.73
CA ALA A 5 -18.51 -8.40 6.51
C ALA A 5 -17.99 -7.01 6.14
N THR A 6 -16.85 -6.95 5.46
CA THR A 6 -16.42 -5.75 4.76
C THR A 6 -17.53 -5.42 3.77
N ARG A 7 -18.06 -4.19 3.80
CA ARG A 7 -18.86 -3.70 2.68
C ARG A 7 -17.92 -3.63 1.48
N SER A 8 -17.79 -4.74 0.78
CA SER A 8 -16.89 -4.88 -0.36
C SER A 8 -17.42 -3.98 -1.47
N ARG A 9 -16.93 -2.74 -1.49
CA ARG A 9 -17.20 -1.81 -2.59
C ARG A 9 -16.69 -2.50 -3.84
N ARG A 10 -17.62 -2.89 -4.71
CA ARG A 10 -17.26 -3.56 -5.96
C ARG A 10 -16.69 -2.52 -6.91
N PHE A 11 -15.52 -2.81 -7.45
CA PHE A 11 -14.85 -1.96 -8.41
C PHE A 11 -15.18 -2.39 -9.83
N THR A 12 -15.37 -1.42 -10.72
CA THR A 12 -15.18 -1.64 -12.16
C THR A 12 -13.69 -1.42 -12.49
N PHE A 13 -13.21 -1.99 -13.59
CA PHE A 13 -11.81 -1.79 -14.03
C PHE A 13 -11.45 -0.30 -14.14
N ALA A 14 -12.33 0.51 -14.75
CA ALA A 14 -12.14 1.95 -14.87
C ALA A 14 -12.07 2.66 -13.51
N SER A 15 -12.92 2.27 -12.55
CA SER A 15 -12.88 2.83 -11.19
C SER A 15 -11.60 2.45 -10.47
N ALA A 16 -11.13 1.20 -10.63
CA ALA A 16 -9.90 0.72 -10.00
C ALA A 16 -8.66 1.44 -10.58
N LYS A 17 -8.61 1.61 -11.91
CA LYS A 17 -7.57 2.39 -12.60
C LYS A 17 -7.55 3.85 -12.13
N LYS A 18 -8.72 4.46 -11.91
CA LYS A 18 -8.83 5.83 -11.40
C LYS A 18 -8.28 5.98 -9.98
N SER A 19 -8.50 4.99 -9.10
CA SER A 19 -7.95 5.00 -7.73
C SER A 19 -6.46 4.66 -7.64
N MET A 20 -5.87 4.17 -8.72
CA MET A 20 -4.52 3.61 -8.73
C MET A 20 -3.42 4.56 -8.22
N PRO A 21 -3.37 5.86 -8.59
CA PRO A 21 -2.29 6.74 -8.11
C PRO A 21 -2.25 6.88 -6.58
N LEU A 22 -3.42 6.96 -5.94
CA LEU A 22 -3.53 7.02 -4.48
C LEU A 22 -3.18 5.67 -3.85
N VAL A 23 -3.75 4.60 -4.38
CA VAL A 23 -3.53 3.24 -3.86
C VAL A 23 -2.05 2.83 -3.99
N GLN A 24 -1.39 3.20 -5.09
CA GLN A 24 0.05 2.96 -5.29
C GLN A 24 0.89 3.68 -4.24
N ALA A 25 0.59 4.94 -3.94
CA ALA A 25 1.30 5.70 -2.93
C ALA A 25 1.18 5.04 -1.54
N ILE A 26 -0.05 4.72 -1.11
CA ILE A 26 -0.29 4.09 0.20
C ILE A 26 0.35 2.69 0.25
N THR A 27 0.24 1.90 -0.81
CA THR A 27 0.84 0.54 -0.86
C THR A 27 2.36 0.61 -0.79
N LYS A 28 2.99 1.63 -1.42
CA LYS A 28 4.42 1.87 -1.31
C LYS A 28 4.83 2.18 0.13
N ASP A 29 4.09 3.08 0.80
CA ASP A 29 4.34 3.43 2.20
C ASP A 29 4.20 2.20 3.12
N ILE A 30 3.22 1.33 2.87
CA ILE A 30 3.05 0.05 3.58
C ILE A 30 4.28 -0.84 3.43
N VAL A 31 4.76 -1.04 2.21
CA VAL A 31 5.91 -1.93 1.94
C VAL A 31 7.19 -1.41 2.58
N GLU A 32 7.45 -0.11 2.43
CA GLU A 32 8.63 0.54 3.03
C GLU A 32 8.59 0.43 4.56
N LEU A 33 7.46 0.79 5.17
CA LEU A 33 7.29 0.74 6.62
C LEU A 33 7.36 -0.70 7.15
N HIS A 34 6.74 -1.67 6.46
CA HIS A 34 6.78 -3.07 6.83
C HIS A 34 8.21 -3.63 6.81
N ARG A 35 8.99 -3.32 5.77
CA ARG A 35 10.40 -3.70 5.68
C ARG A 35 11.21 -3.13 6.85
N ASP A 36 11.00 -1.85 7.15
CA ASP A 36 11.75 -1.17 8.20
C ASP A 36 11.36 -1.67 9.61
N LEU A 37 10.09 -2.05 9.82
CA LEU A 37 9.63 -2.73 11.02
C LEU A 37 10.32 -4.09 11.22
N LEU A 38 10.35 -4.93 10.18
CA LEU A 38 11.01 -6.25 10.25
C LEU A 38 12.51 -6.13 10.56
N ALA A 39 13.20 -5.18 9.93
CA ALA A 39 14.61 -4.94 10.16
C ALA A 39 14.89 -4.49 11.61
N ARG A 40 14.10 -3.54 12.12
CA ARG A 40 14.25 -3.04 13.50
C ARG A 40 13.86 -4.08 14.55
N HIS A 41 12.81 -4.86 14.30
CA HIS A 41 12.42 -5.95 15.18
C HIS A 41 13.53 -7.01 15.27
N SER A 42 14.11 -7.40 14.13
CA SER A 42 15.23 -8.35 14.08
C SER A 42 16.44 -7.85 14.87
N ARG A 43 16.81 -6.57 14.69
CA ARG A 43 17.90 -5.93 15.44
C ARG A 43 17.64 -5.92 16.94
N LEU A 44 16.43 -5.58 17.37
CA LEU A 44 16.05 -5.60 18.79
C LEU A 44 16.14 -7.02 19.38
N GLN A 45 15.66 -8.03 18.66
CA GLN A 45 15.71 -9.42 19.11
C GLN A 45 17.14 -9.93 19.22
N GLU A 46 18.01 -9.55 18.29
CA GLU A 46 19.43 -9.88 18.37
C GLU A 46 20.09 -9.23 19.59
N MET A 47 19.81 -7.94 19.82
CA MET A 47 20.32 -7.19 20.98
C MET A 47 19.85 -7.82 22.30
N LYS A 48 18.56 -8.19 22.42
CA LYS A 48 18.00 -8.92 23.57
C LYS A 48 18.65 -10.29 23.75
N SER A 49 18.92 -11.00 22.66
CA SER A 49 19.52 -12.33 22.70
C SER A 49 20.99 -12.30 23.11
N ARG A 50 21.77 -11.33 22.62
CA ARG A 50 23.17 -11.12 23.05
C ARG A 50 23.23 -10.80 24.54
N HIS A 51 22.37 -9.91 25.03
CA HIS A 51 22.30 -9.54 26.45
C HIS A 51 21.97 -10.75 27.34
N ARG A 52 20.95 -11.53 26.96
CA ARG A 52 20.57 -12.75 27.68
C ARG A 52 21.71 -13.78 27.73
N ARG A 53 22.44 -13.99 26.62
CA ARG A 53 23.59 -14.91 26.56
C ARG A 53 24.76 -14.45 27.42
N ALA A 54 24.95 -13.15 27.58
CA ALA A 54 25.99 -12.61 28.45
C ALA A 54 25.70 -12.81 29.94
N ASN A 55 24.50 -13.30 30.31
CA ASN A 55 24.03 -13.48 31.69
C ASN A 55 24.28 -12.25 32.58
N SER A 56 24.21 -11.06 31.97
CA SER A 56 24.55 -9.80 32.62
C SER A 56 23.30 -9.12 33.15
N SER A 57 23.40 -8.53 34.35
CA SER A 57 22.36 -7.62 34.82
C SER A 57 22.31 -6.42 33.88
N ALA A 58 21.14 -6.16 33.28
CA ALA A 58 20.97 -5.09 32.31
C ALA A 58 21.27 -3.72 32.94
N PRO A 59 22.27 -2.97 32.45
CA PRO A 59 22.47 -1.58 32.86
C PRO A 59 21.22 -0.75 32.56
N LEU A 60 20.96 0.31 33.35
CA LEU A 60 19.79 1.17 33.17
C LEU A 60 19.70 1.72 31.73
N ALA A 61 20.82 2.17 31.17
CA ALA A 61 20.90 2.70 29.80
C ALA A 61 20.45 1.68 28.73
N TYR A 62 20.78 0.39 28.91
CA TYR A 62 20.33 -0.66 28.01
C TYR A 62 18.81 -0.84 28.06
N ARG A 63 18.24 -0.80 29.28
CA ARG A 63 16.79 -0.97 29.47
C ARG A 63 16.01 0.18 28.83
N GLU A 64 16.48 1.40 29.02
CA GLU A 64 15.89 2.61 28.44
C GLU A 64 15.94 2.57 26.90
N GLU A 65 17.08 2.20 26.30
CA GLU A 65 17.19 2.03 24.84
C GLU A 65 16.21 0.96 24.32
N VAL A 66 16.12 -0.18 25.00
CA VAL A 66 15.20 -1.28 24.65
C VAL A 66 13.73 -0.85 24.74
N GLU A 67 13.37 -0.07 25.74
CA GLU A 67 12.02 0.47 25.93
C GLU A 67 11.69 1.50 24.84
N GLN A 68 12.61 2.41 24.53
CA GLN A 68 12.43 3.40 23.47
C GLN A 68 12.26 2.74 22.09
N ILE A 69 13.08 1.74 21.75
CA ILE A 69 12.93 1.02 20.47
C ILE A 69 11.57 0.31 20.40
N GLN A 70 11.12 -0.31 21.50
CA GLN A 70 9.81 -0.97 21.55
C GLN A 70 8.66 0.02 21.38
N TYR A 71 8.75 1.18 22.02
CA TYR A 71 7.76 2.24 21.87
C TYR A 71 7.63 2.68 20.41
N HIS A 72 8.75 2.98 19.73
CA HIS A 72 8.72 3.37 18.32
C HIS A 72 8.23 2.25 17.40
N LEU A 73 8.60 0.99 17.66
CA LEU A 73 8.06 -0.15 16.92
C LEU A 73 6.54 -0.26 17.04
N ALA A 74 5.98 -0.09 18.25
CA ALA A 74 4.54 -0.12 18.46
C ALA A 74 3.81 1.02 17.73
N GLN A 75 4.39 2.23 17.73
CA GLN A 75 3.83 3.36 16.98
C GLN A 75 3.81 3.10 15.47
N ASP A 76 4.91 2.55 14.94
CA ASP A 76 5.01 2.26 13.51
C ASP A 76 4.12 1.09 13.08
N GLU A 77 3.89 0.10 13.96
CA GLU A 77 2.92 -0.96 13.73
C GLU A 77 1.50 -0.41 13.68
N GLN A 78 1.15 0.52 14.58
CA GLN A 78 -0.14 1.21 14.52
C GLN A 78 -0.29 2.04 13.23
N ARG A 79 0.78 2.70 12.78
CA ARG A 79 0.79 3.46 11.52
C ARG A 79 0.58 2.53 10.31
N LEU A 80 1.23 1.37 10.30
CA LEU A 80 1.06 0.35 9.27
C LEU A 80 -0.40 -0.12 9.18
N GLU A 81 -1.02 -0.44 10.32
CA GLU A 81 -2.44 -0.80 10.36
C GLU A 81 -3.35 0.37 9.92
N GLY A 82 -2.96 1.61 10.20
CA GLY A 82 -3.64 2.81 9.68
C GLY A 82 -3.67 2.86 8.16
N TYR A 83 -2.55 2.59 7.49
CA TYR A 83 -2.49 2.54 6.03
C TYR A 83 -3.32 1.39 5.45
N VAL A 84 -3.30 0.21 6.10
CA VAL A 84 -4.13 -0.93 5.68
C VAL A 84 -5.62 -0.58 5.80
N ALA A 85 -6.03 0.01 6.92
CA ALA A 85 -7.41 0.45 7.14
C ALA A 85 -7.84 1.53 6.13
N GLU A 86 -6.93 2.43 5.74
CA GLU A 86 -7.19 3.43 4.70
C GLU A 86 -7.49 2.75 3.36
N LEU A 87 -6.67 1.77 2.93
CA LEU A 87 -6.94 0.98 1.72
C LEU A 87 -8.26 0.20 1.81
N GLU A 88 -8.54 -0.42 2.95
CA GLU A 88 -9.80 -1.14 3.18
C GLU A 88 -11.02 -0.21 3.11
N SER A 89 -10.89 1.04 3.59
CA SER A 89 -11.94 2.06 3.49
C SER A 89 -12.23 2.48 2.04
N LEU A 90 -11.22 2.40 1.17
CA LEU A 90 -11.39 2.57 -0.28
C LEU A 90 -12.04 1.34 -0.93
N GLY A 91 -12.07 0.20 -0.25
CA GLY A 91 -12.55 -1.09 -0.73
C GLY A 91 -11.46 -1.97 -1.34
N VAL A 92 -10.19 -1.63 -1.10
CA VAL A 92 -9.02 -2.38 -1.56
C VAL A 92 -8.57 -3.32 -0.44
N VAL A 93 -8.26 -4.58 -0.79
CA VAL A 93 -7.82 -5.60 0.16
C VAL A 93 -6.32 -5.77 0.04
N VAL A 94 -5.59 -5.61 1.14
CA VAL A 94 -4.14 -5.88 1.17
C VAL A 94 -3.91 -7.37 1.37
N ARG A 95 -3.24 -8.02 0.42
CA ARG A 95 -2.93 -9.46 0.45
C ARG A 95 -1.57 -9.76 1.03
N ASP A 96 -0.56 -9.00 0.63
CA ASP A 96 0.81 -9.17 1.12
C ASP A 96 1.49 -7.81 1.24
N ARG A 97 1.80 -7.43 2.49
CA ARG A 97 2.45 -6.18 2.87
C ARG A 97 3.93 -6.14 2.52
N SER A 98 4.56 -7.29 2.31
CA SER A 98 5.99 -7.40 2.01
C SER A 98 6.31 -7.05 0.57
N VAL A 99 5.44 -7.50 -0.35
CA VAL A 99 5.61 -7.29 -1.79
C VAL A 99 4.64 -6.25 -2.36
N GLY A 100 3.72 -5.73 -1.53
CA GLY A 100 2.71 -4.76 -1.93
C GLY A 100 1.68 -5.37 -2.88
N LEU A 101 1.21 -6.58 -2.57
CA LEU A 101 0.14 -7.24 -3.31
C LEU A 101 -1.21 -6.81 -2.75
N ILE A 102 -2.06 -6.28 -3.62
CA ILE A 102 -3.41 -5.81 -3.28
C ILE A 102 -4.43 -6.34 -4.28
N ASP A 103 -5.67 -6.34 -3.83
CA ASP A 103 -6.80 -6.91 -4.53
C ASP A 103 -7.99 -5.93 -4.55
N PHE A 104 -8.65 -5.83 -5.70
CA PHE A 104 -9.88 -5.06 -5.90
C PHE A 104 -11.03 -6.05 -6.17
N PRO A 105 -11.98 -6.19 -5.24
CA PRO A 105 -13.18 -6.99 -5.48
C PRO A 105 -14.01 -6.42 -6.64
N THR A 106 -14.38 -7.26 -7.60
CA THR A 106 -15.10 -6.86 -8.83
C THR A 106 -16.17 -7.89 -9.22
N LYS A 107 -16.88 -7.62 -10.31
CA LYS A 107 -17.72 -8.56 -11.03
C LYS A 107 -17.35 -8.55 -12.50
N ILE A 108 -17.21 -9.74 -13.09
CA ILE A 108 -16.98 -9.95 -14.52
C ILE A 108 -18.11 -10.84 -14.99
N ASP A 109 -18.88 -10.40 -15.99
CA ASP A 109 -20.04 -11.12 -16.54
C ASP A 109 -21.05 -11.60 -15.47
N GLY A 110 -21.25 -10.78 -14.43
CA GLY A 110 -22.14 -11.09 -13.31
C GLY A 110 -21.57 -12.05 -12.26
N VAL A 111 -20.39 -12.62 -12.52
CA VAL A 111 -19.67 -13.52 -11.62
C VAL A 111 -18.72 -12.72 -10.73
N ASP A 112 -18.66 -13.07 -9.45
CA ASP A 112 -17.72 -12.46 -8.50
C ASP A 112 -16.28 -12.81 -8.90
N ALA A 113 -15.43 -11.78 -8.97
CA ALA A 113 -14.03 -11.88 -9.33
C ALA A 113 -13.21 -10.85 -8.56
N THR A 114 -11.89 -10.97 -8.63
CA THR A 114 -10.96 -10.03 -7.99
C THR A 114 -9.87 -9.64 -8.96
N LEU A 115 -9.63 -8.33 -9.10
CA LEU A 115 -8.48 -7.80 -9.84
C LEU A 115 -7.29 -7.73 -8.88
N SER A 116 -6.11 -8.14 -9.32
CA SER A 116 -4.91 -8.16 -8.49
C SER A 116 -3.81 -7.29 -9.09
N TRP A 117 -3.18 -6.47 -8.25
CA TRP A 117 -2.07 -5.60 -8.63
C TRP A 117 -0.94 -5.71 -7.60
N LYS A 118 0.29 -5.62 -8.09
CA LYS A 118 1.51 -5.66 -7.28
C LYS A 118 2.41 -4.48 -7.62
N ILE A 119 3.14 -3.97 -6.62
CA ILE A 119 4.19 -2.96 -6.84
C ILE A 119 5.16 -3.42 -7.95
N GLY A 120 5.42 -2.51 -8.88
CA GLY A 120 6.26 -2.73 -10.06
C GLY A 120 5.48 -3.00 -11.34
N GLU A 121 4.17 -3.28 -11.24
CA GLU A 121 3.29 -3.37 -12.41
C GLU A 121 2.76 -1.98 -12.79
N PRO A 122 2.80 -1.58 -14.07
CA PRO A 122 2.37 -0.26 -14.49
C PRO A 122 0.85 -0.06 -14.34
N GLU A 123 0.07 -1.13 -14.55
CA GLU A 123 -1.39 -1.12 -14.49
C GLU A 123 -1.91 -2.46 -13.94
N ILE A 124 -3.19 -2.49 -13.57
CA ILE A 124 -3.91 -3.73 -13.20
C ILE A 124 -3.99 -4.61 -14.44
N ALA A 125 -3.33 -5.77 -14.43
CA ALA A 125 -3.30 -6.68 -15.59
C ALA A 125 -3.83 -8.09 -15.30
N HIS A 126 -4.09 -8.41 -14.02
CA HIS A 126 -4.40 -9.77 -13.59
C HIS A 126 -5.70 -9.83 -12.79
N TRP A 127 -6.41 -10.94 -12.91
CA TRP A 127 -7.59 -11.24 -12.11
C TRP A 127 -7.71 -12.74 -11.81
N TYR A 128 -8.55 -13.07 -10.84
CA TYR A 128 -8.94 -14.45 -10.55
C TYR A 128 -10.40 -14.51 -10.08
N GLY A 129 -11.12 -15.57 -10.44
CA GLY A 129 -12.52 -15.79 -10.06
C GLY A 129 -12.68 -16.39 -8.66
N VAL A 130 -13.89 -16.31 -8.09
CA VAL A 130 -14.22 -17.00 -6.83
C VAL A 130 -14.03 -18.51 -6.99
N GLY A 131 -13.12 -19.09 -6.19
CA GLY A 131 -12.77 -20.52 -6.24
C GLY A 131 -11.45 -20.86 -6.93
N HIS A 132 -10.81 -19.90 -7.61
CA HIS A 132 -9.42 -20.02 -8.03
C HIS A 132 -8.47 -19.61 -6.91
N LEU A 133 -7.35 -20.33 -6.75
CA LEU A 133 -6.27 -19.85 -5.89
C LEU A 133 -5.74 -18.53 -6.46
N ALA A 134 -5.51 -17.54 -5.59
CA ALA A 134 -4.94 -16.24 -5.97
C ALA A 134 -3.55 -16.34 -6.64
N ASP A 135 -2.92 -17.51 -6.57
CA ASP A 135 -1.65 -17.84 -7.22
C ASP A 135 -1.80 -18.13 -8.73
N VAL A 136 -3.02 -18.39 -9.21
CA VAL A 136 -3.34 -18.53 -10.64
C VAL A 136 -3.78 -17.18 -11.17
N ARG A 137 -2.82 -16.34 -11.55
CA ARG A 137 -3.06 -15.01 -12.14
C ARG A 137 -3.44 -15.17 -13.61
N SER A 138 -4.71 -14.94 -13.95
CA SER A 138 -5.15 -14.92 -15.35
C SER A 138 -4.96 -13.52 -15.92
N PRO A 139 -4.40 -13.37 -17.14
CA PRO A 139 -4.31 -12.06 -17.78
C PRO A 139 -5.71 -11.53 -18.09
N LEU A 140 -5.89 -10.21 -17.96
CA LEU A 140 -7.09 -9.52 -18.42
C LEU A 140 -7.11 -9.48 -19.95
N SER A 141 -8.19 -9.97 -20.56
CA SER A 141 -8.45 -9.80 -21.99
C SER A 141 -8.89 -8.36 -22.30
N ALA A 142 -8.68 -7.90 -23.54
CA ALA A 142 -9.02 -6.53 -23.96
C ALA A 142 -10.50 -6.17 -23.77
N GLU A 143 -11.41 -7.13 -23.92
CA GLU A 143 -12.85 -6.96 -23.68
C GLU A 143 -13.17 -6.66 -22.21
N GLN A 144 -12.38 -7.21 -21.29
CA GLN A 144 -12.54 -7.02 -19.85
C GLN A 144 -11.94 -5.68 -19.36
N MET A 145 -11.01 -5.11 -20.14
CA MET A 145 -10.44 -3.79 -19.88
C MET A 145 -11.36 -2.64 -20.29
N GLY A 146 -12.46 -2.90 -21.00
CA GLY A 146 -13.32 -1.86 -21.53
C GLY A 146 -14.72 -2.29 -21.90
N GLU A 147 -15.61 -2.37 -20.90
CA GLU A 147 -16.99 -1.91 -21.05
C GLU A 147 -17.46 -1.29 -19.71
N PRO A 148 -18.11 -0.12 -19.72
CA PRO A 148 -18.94 0.27 -18.60
C PRO A 148 -20.12 -0.71 -18.55
N GLN A 149 -20.16 -1.57 -17.53
CA GLN A 149 -21.40 -2.29 -17.22
C GLN A 149 -22.49 -1.24 -17.00
N THR A 150 -23.33 -1.08 -18.01
CA THR A 150 -24.62 -0.44 -17.83
C THR A 150 -25.40 -1.39 -16.93
N ASP A 151 -25.66 -0.93 -15.70
CA ASP A 151 -26.59 -1.62 -14.82
C ASP A 151 -27.88 -1.88 -15.62
N ASP A 152 -28.19 -3.16 -15.75
CA ASP A 152 -29.38 -3.68 -16.39
C ASP A 152 -30.62 -3.06 -15.72
N LYS A 153 -31.17 -2.05 -16.39
CA LYS A 153 -32.55 -1.64 -16.24
C LYS A 153 -33.37 -2.61 -17.08
N THR A 154 -33.93 -3.68 -16.51
CA THR A 154 -35.20 -4.28 -16.97
C THR A 154 -35.82 -5.19 -15.91
N ALA A 155 -36.84 -4.66 -15.25
CA ALA A 155 -38.14 -5.31 -15.05
C ALA A 155 -39.11 -4.18 -14.68
N SER A 156 -40.27 -3.91 -15.29
CA SER A 156 -40.97 -4.26 -16.51
C SER A 156 -42.09 -3.20 -16.64
N PRO A 157 -42.70 -2.97 -17.81
CA PRO A 157 -43.62 -1.86 -18.03
C PRO A 157 -45.05 -2.21 -17.59
N CYS A 158 -45.72 -1.32 -16.87
CA CYS A 158 -47.18 -1.33 -16.75
C CYS A 158 -47.71 -0.06 -17.44
N LEU A 159 -48.24 -0.25 -18.65
CA LEU A 159 -49.11 0.72 -19.30
C LEU A 159 -50.41 0.85 -18.52
N SER A 160 -50.82 2.08 -18.19
CA SER A 160 -52.23 2.44 -18.04
C SER A 160 -52.44 3.87 -18.52
N THR A 161 -53.21 4.00 -19.58
CA THR A 161 -53.65 5.24 -20.23
C THR A 161 -54.82 5.87 -19.47
N GLY A 162 -54.87 7.20 -19.37
CA GLY A 162 -56.06 7.96 -18.93
C GLY A 162 -55.79 9.47 -18.85
N PRO A 163 -56.55 10.36 -19.54
CA PRO A 163 -56.09 11.73 -19.89
C PRO A 163 -56.81 12.89 -19.15
N ALA A 164 -56.41 14.13 -19.54
CA ALA A 164 -57.02 15.46 -19.35
C ALA A 164 -56.67 16.20 -18.04
N ASP A 165 -56.37 17.51 -17.99
CA ASP A 165 -56.13 18.61 -18.94
C ASP A 165 -55.50 19.78 -18.11
N PRO A 166 -55.17 20.99 -18.65
CA PRO A 166 -54.12 21.87 -18.12
C PRO A 166 -54.71 23.17 -17.52
N THR A 167 -53.85 24.07 -17.00
CA THR A 167 -54.06 25.53 -16.70
C THR A 167 -53.39 25.88 -15.36
N VAL A 168 -52.54 26.90 -15.16
CA VAL A 168 -51.93 27.96 -15.98
C VAL A 168 -50.69 28.52 -15.25
N ALA A 169 -49.77 29.05 -16.06
CA ALA A 169 -48.93 30.25 -15.94
C ALA A 169 -48.63 30.91 -14.57
N SER A 170 -47.35 31.28 -14.40
CA SER A 170 -46.86 32.69 -14.30
C SER A 170 -45.43 32.67 -13.72
N ALA A 171 -44.38 32.94 -14.52
CA ALA A 171 -43.69 34.25 -14.71
C ALA A 171 -43.08 34.80 -13.40
N ALA A 172 -41.88 35.40 -13.31
CA ALA A 172 -41.03 36.11 -14.26
C ALA A 172 -39.61 36.22 -13.65
N SER A 173 -38.53 36.24 -14.46
CA SER A 173 -37.60 37.39 -14.70
C SER A 173 -36.70 37.78 -13.50
N ALA A 174 -35.42 38.15 -13.61
CA ALA A 174 -34.61 38.66 -14.72
C ALA A 174 -33.10 38.63 -14.34
N ALA A 175 -32.23 38.72 -15.37
CA ALA A 175 -31.04 39.58 -15.49
C ALA A 175 -29.87 39.44 -14.47
N SER A 176 -28.58 39.71 -14.78
CA SER A 176 -27.78 39.96 -15.99
C SER A 176 -26.33 40.24 -15.49
N ALA A 177 -25.34 40.04 -16.38
CA ALA A 177 -23.97 40.62 -16.35
C ALA A 177 -23.00 40.22 -15.21
N ALA A 178 -21.67 40.34 -15.29
CA ALA A 178 -20.60 40.34 -16.30
C ALA A 178 -19.32 40.77 -15.53
N SER A 179 -18.12 40.53 -16.09
CA SER A 179 -16.77 40.89 -15.59
C SER A 179 -16.18 39.83 -14.63
N GLY A 180 -15.04 39.20 -14.87
CA GLY A 180 -13.81 39.69 -15.51
C GLY A 180 -12.90 40.25 -14.43
N ILE A 181 -11.72 39.64 -14.22
CA ILE A 181 -10.44 40.23 -13.75
C ILE A 181 -9.45 39.07 -13.48
N SER A 182 -8.37 39.03 -14.29
CA SER A 182 -7.10 38.37 -13.97
C SER A 182 -6.37 39.11 -12.83
N PRO A 183 -5.38 38.48 -12.18
CA PRO A 183 -4.05 39.06 -12.36
C PRO A 183 -2.88 38.06 -12.45
N SER A 184 -1.96 38.50 -13.31
CA SER A 184 -0.52 38.34 -13.42
C SER A 184 0.29 37.66 -12.30
N GLY A 185 1.32 36.95 -12.74
CA GLY A 185 2.33 36.30 -11.93
C GLY A 185 3.34 37.20 -11.23
N ILE A 186 4.15 36.53 -10.40
CA ILE A 186 5.33 37.05 -9.72
C ILE A 186 6.47 36.03 -9.86
N SER A 187 7.66 36.60 -10.07
CA SER A 187 8.95 36.02 -10.44
C SER A 187 9.82 35.54 -9.26
N LEU A 188 10.63 34.50 -9.54
CA LEU A 188 12.08 34.32 -9.21
C LEU A 188 12.55 34.22 -7.73
N PRO A 189 13.84 33.91 -7.41
CA PRO A 189 14.77 32.90 -7.97
C PRO A 189 15.57 32.12 -6.87
N GLY A 190 16.29 31.07 -7.31
CA GLY A 190 17.68 30.76 -6.89
C GLY A 190 17.94 30.04 -5.57
N LYS A 191 18.72 28.95 -5.62
CA LYS A 191 20.01 28.84 -4.91
C LYS A 191 20.72 27.51 -5.14
N ASP A 192 21.98 27.65 -5.50
CA ASP A 192 23.07 26.69 -5.42
C ASP A 192 23.14 25.93 -4.09
N ALA A 193 23.58 24.67 -4.16
CA ALA A 193 24.53 24.05 -3.22
C ALA A 193 24.68 22.56 -3.61
N LEU A 194 25.82 22.13 -4.14
CA LEU A 194 27.07 21.80 -3.43
C LEU A 194 27.17 20.26 -3.29
N SER A 195 28.06 19.67 -4.10
CA SER A 195 28.61 18.33 -3.90
C SER A 195 29.29 18.19 -2.53
N PRO A 196 29.50 16.96 -2.07
CA PRO A 196 30.90 16.55 -1.89
C PRO A 196 31.21 15.11 -2.30
N GLU A 197 32.46 14.95 -2.76
CA GLU A 197 33.23 13.70 -2.88
C GLU A 197 33.23 12.87 -1.59
N PRO A 198 33.48 11.55 -1.71
CA PRO A 198 34.19 10.81 -0.69
C PRO A 198 35.57 10.35 -1.18
N GLN A 199 36.62 10.97 -0.63
CA GLN A 199 37.94 10.35 -0.52
C GLN A 199 37.94 9.30 0.59
N GLN A 200 38.42 8.09 0.31
CA GLN A 200 39.01 7.23 1.35
C GLN A 200 40.28 6.53 0.84
N ASN A 201 41.36 6.83 1.56
CA ASN A 201 42.70 6.29 1.46
C ASN A 201 42.74 4.81 1.92
N PRO A 202 43.76 4.03 1.52
CA PRO A 202 43.89 2.62 1.84
C PRO A 202 44.75 2.41 3.09
N GLU A 203 44.34 1.53 4.01
CA GLU A 203 45.26 0.82 4.92
C GLU A 203 44.49 -0.22 5.76
N GLY A 204 44.95 -1.47 5.77
CA GLY A 204 44.32 -2.53 6.55
C GLY A 204 45.04 -3.86 6.42
N HIS A 205 46.13 -4.00 7.18
CA HIS A 205 46.94 -5.20 7.33
C HIS A 205 46.10 -6.44 7.70
N GLY A 206 46.18 -7.50 6.86
CA GLY A 206 45.61 -8.81 7.13
C GLY A 206 46.69 -9.88 7.27
N ARG A 207 46.98 -10.24 8.53
CA ARG A 207 47.78 -11.40 8.94
C ARG A 207 47.22 -12.71 8.37
N THR A 208 48.06 -13.53 7.76
CA THR A 208 47.87 -14.99 7.72
C THR A 208 49.23 -15.69 7.58
N GLY A 209 49.52 -16.69 8.42
CA GLY A 209 50.50 -17.71 8.07
C GLY A 209 51.23 -18.35 9.26
N ALA A 210 51.17 -19.69 9.26
CA ALA A 210 51.88 -20.66 10.10
C ALA A 210 51.32 -20.86 11.53
N GLY A 211 50.86 -22.05 11.93
CA GLY A 211 51.13 -23.40 11.46
C GLY A 211 51.93 -24.19 12.50
N ASN A 212 51.63 -25.48 12.61
CA ASN A 212 52.33 -26.55 13.35
C ASN A 212 51.92 -26.72 14.84
N THR A 213 51.16 -27.74 15.25
CA THR A 213 51.31 -29.22 15.26
C THR A 213 52.36 -29.80 16.21
N GLY A 214 51.92 -30.82 16.96
CA GLY A 214 52.71 -31.78 17.74
C GLY A 214 52.90 -31.37 19.21
N SER A 215 53.00 -32.24 20.20
CA SER A 215 52.92 -33.70 20.34
C SER A 215 53.29 -34.00 21.81
N GLY A 216 52.79 -35.11 22.38
CA GLY A 216 53.34 -35.73 23.61
C GLY A 216 52.66 -35.29 24.90
N ASP A 217 51.89 -36.14 25.59
CA ASP A 217 52.34 -37.33 26.36
C ASP A 217 53.10 -36.95 27.64
N ALA A 218 52.47 -37.19 28.80
CA ALA A 218 53.09 -37.85 29.95
C ALA A 218 52.12 -37.85 31.15
N SER A 219 51.78 -39.06 31.57
CA SER A 219 51.18 -39.43 32.85
C SER A 219 52.00 -38.96 34.06
N VAL A 220 51.32 -38.55 35.14
CA VAL A 220 51.40 -39.14 36.50
C VAL A 220 50.39 -38.45 37.41
#